data_AF-A0A136WDH5-F1
#
_entry.id   AF-A0A136WDH5-F1
#
_cell.length_a   1.000
_cell.length_b   1.000
_cell.length_c   1.000
_cell.angle_alpha   90.00
_cell.angle_beta   90.00
_cell.angle_gamma   90.00
#
_symmetry.space_group_name_H-M   'P 1'
#
loop_
_entity.id
_entity.type
_entity.pdbx_description
1 polymer ?
#
loop_
_entity_poly.entity_id
_entity_poly.type
_entity_poly.pdbx_seq_one_letter_code
_entity_poly.pdbx_strand_id
1 'polypeptide(L)'
;MKPISYEKRLAIRLRVNVGFMILSIVLFAIVLGNKNFTFLQPMYFGSLIGLFVASLCLFLRNKKLKKNPESMNKMKLLEADERNVLILRVSYTIFTYVSIGILYVSMLISGFFSQTIFYTLETLLCVNLVIIFFIRKLVEKMY
;
A
#
# COMPACT_ATOMS: atom_id res chain seq x y z
N MET A 1 -11.33 -19.93 -16.08
CA MET A 1 -11.68 -19.94 -14.63
C MET A 1 -12.56 -18.73 -14.32
N LYS A 2 -13.55 -18.86 -13.42
CA LYS A 2 -14.45 -17.74 -13.07
C LYS A 2 -13.62 -16.63 -12.40
N PRO A 3 -13.68 -15.37 -12.89
CA PRO A 3 -12.97 -14.27 -12.26
C PRO A 3 -13.41 -14.14 -10.80
N ILE A 4 -12.46 -13.81 -9.90
CA ILE A 4 -12.77 -13.57 -8.49
C ILE A 4 -13.95 -12.58 -8.44
N SER A 5 -15.05 -13.01 -7.81
CA SER A 5 -16.25 -12.20 -7.68
C SER A 5 -15.88 -10.84 -7.10
N TYR A 6 -16.44 -9.77 -7.67
CA TYR A 6 -16.19 -8.40 -7.24
C TYR A 6 -16.44 -8.22 -5.73
N GLU A 7 -17.41 -8.96 -5.19
CA GLU A 7 -17.71 -8.99 -3.75
C GLU A 7 -16.55 -9.53 -2.90
N LYS A 8 -15.85 -10.57 -3.38
CA LYS A 8 -14.67 -11.11 -2.68
C LYS A 8 -13.53 -10.10 -2.69
N ARG A 9 -13.32 -9.39 -3.81
CA ARG A 9 -12.34 -8.30 -3.90
C ARG A 9 -12.68 -7.16 -2.94
N LEU A 10 -13.96 -6.75 -2.89
CA LEU A 10 -14.42 -5.71 -1.97
C LEU A 10 -14.27 -6.12 -0.51
N ALA A 11 -14.55 -7.38 -0.17
CA ALA A 11 -14.35 -7.92 1.18
C ALA A 11 -12.86 -7.97 1.59
N ILE A 12 -11.95 -8.22 0.64
CA ILE A 12 -10.50 -8.12 0.88
C ILE A 12 -10.11 -6.67 1.12
N ARG A 13 -10.54 -5.72 0.27
CA ARG A 13 -10.28 -4.28 0.45
C ARG A 13 -10.73 -3.78 1.84
N LEU A 14 -11.90 -4.21 2.30
CA LEU A 14 -12.41 -3.87 3.64
C LEU A 14 -11.53 -4.44 4.76
N ARG A 15 -11.12 -5.71 4.66
CA ARG A 15 -10.23 -6.33 5.66
C ARG A 15 -8.85 -5.66 5.72
N VAL A 16 -8.30 -5.33 4.56
CA VAL A 16 -7.01 -4.60 4.47
C VAL A 16 -7.12 -3.23 5.12
N ASN A 17 -8.18 -2.47 4.86
CA ASN A 17 -8.39 -1.16 5.49
C ASN A 17 -8.52 -1.26 7.02
N VAL A 18 -9.23 -2.27 7.53
CA VAL A 18 -9.32 -2.54 8.98
C VAL A 18 -7.95 -2.92 9.54
N GLY A 19 -7.16 -3.71 8.82
CA GLY A 19 -5.78 -4.04 9.19
C GLY A 19 -4.91 -2.79 9.34
N PHE A 20 -4.97 -1.86 8.39
CA PHE A 20 -4.22 -0.60 8.48
C PHE A 20 -4.68 0.29 9.64
N MET A 21 -5.98 0.33 9.94
CA MET A 21 -6.49 1.03 11.14
C MET A 21 -5.89 0.46 12.42
N ILE A 22 -5.97 -0.87 12.60
CA ILE A 22 -5.46 -1.53 13.81
C ILE A 22 -3.95 -1.30 13.92
N LEU A 23 -3.21 -1.47 12.83
CA LEU A 23 -1.78 -1.23 12.79
C LEU A 23 -1.44 0.21 13.22
N SER A 24 -2.17 1.20 12.69
CA SER A 24 -1.94 2.59 13.05
C SER A 24 -2.21 2.87 14.54
N ILE A 25 -3.25 2.29 15.13
CA ILE A 25 -3.56 2.44 16.57
C ILE A 25 -2.48 1.79 17.43
N VAL A 26 -2.05 0.57 17.09
CA VAL A 26 -1.02 -0.17 17.83
C VAL A 26 0.30 0.60 17.81
N LEU A 27 0.73 1.05 16.63
CA LEU A 27 1.96 1.85 16.50
C LEU A 27 1.84 3.20 17.23
N PHE A 28 0.66 3.82 17.23
CA PHE A 28 0.43 5.08 17.93
C PHE A 28 0.56 4.92 19.45
N ALA A 29 0.03 3.83 20.01
CA ALA A 29 0.19 3.49 21.43
C ALA A 29 1.66 3.23 21.80
N ILE A 30 2.43 2.55 20.94
CA ILE A 30 3.86 2.31 21.15
C ILE A 30 4.65 3.62 21.18
N VAL A 31 4.36 4.55 20.26
CA VAL A 31 5.03 5.86 20.21
C VAL A 31 4.70 6.70 21.44
N LEU A 32 3.45 6.67 21.92
CA LEU A 32 3.04 7.37 23.15
C LEU A 32 3.76 6.85 24.40
N GLY A 33 3.98 5.53 24.49
CA GLY A 33 4.61 4.89 25.64
C GLY A 33 6.13 5.07 25.71
N ASN A 34 6.77 5.51 24.62
CA ASN A 34 8.23 5.51 24.51
C ASN A 34 8.80 6.94 24.46
N LYS A 35 9.37 7.36 25.60
CA LYS A 35 9.95 8.72 25.80
C LYS A 35 11.21 8.98 24.96
N ASN A 36 11.79 7.94 24.35
CA ASN A 36 13.00 8.08 23.54
C ASN A 36 12.74 8.73 22.16
N PHE A 37 11.48 8.87 21.75
CA PHE A 37 11.11 9.42 20.45
C PHE A 37 10.72 10.90 20.46
N THR A 38 10.93 11.65 21.55
CA THR A 38 10.44 13.04 21.69
C THR A 38 10.71 13.94 20.49
N PHE A 39 11.87 13.82 19.84
CA PHE A 39 12.18 14.58 18.63
C PHE A 39 11.37 14.17 17.39
N LEU A 40 11.17 12.86 17.17
CA LEU A 40 10.43 12.32 16.01
C LEU A 40 8.92 12.13 16.29
N GLN A 41 8.49 12.33 17.52
CA GLN A 41 7.13 12.07 17.98
C GLN A 41 6.06 12.82 17.17
N PRO A 42 6.22 14.11 16.81
CA PRO A 42 5.24 14.80 15.97
C PRO A 42 5.13 14.18 14.57
N MET A 43 6.25 13.74 13.99
CA MET A 43 6.28 13.09 12.68
C MET A 43 5.51 11.76 12.74
N TYR A 44 5.81 10.92 13.73
CA TYR A 44 5.10 9.65 13.91
C TYR A 44 3.61 9.85 14.12
N PHE A 45 3.19 10.82 14.94
CA PHE A 45 1.78 11.12 15.14
C PHE A 45 1.10 11.57 13.85
N GLY A 46 1.70 12.49 13.10
CA GLY A 46 1.16 12.94 11.82
C GLY A 46 0.97 11.78 10.84
N SER A 47 2.00 10.94 10.67
CA SER A 47 1.95 9.80 9.76
C SER A 47 0.93 8.74 10.17
N LEU A 48 0.85 8.40 11.47
CA LEU A 48 -0.06 7.37 11.97
C LEU A 48 -1.52 7.83 11.96
N ILE A 49 -1.80 9.08 12.33
CA ILE A 49 -3.14 9.68 12.20
C ILE A 49 -3.53 9.74 10.72
N GLY A 50 -2.62 10.16 9.84
CA GLY A 50 -2.86 10.18 8.40
C GLY A 50 -3.23 8.80 7.85
N LEU A 51 -2.49 7.76 8.23
CA LEU A 51 -2.76 6.38 7.84
C LEU A 51 -4.14 5.91 8.35
N PHE A 52 -4.48 6.23 9.61
CA PHE A 52 -5.78 5.88 10.19
C PHE A 52 -6.93 6.55 9.44
N VAL A 53 -6.85 7.87 9.22
CA VAL A 53 -7.89 8.66 8.56
C VAL A 53 -8.06 8.23 7.10
N ALA A 54 -6.96 8.02 6.36
CA ALA A 54 -7.01 7.54 4.99
C ALA A 54 -7.70 6.16 4.91
N SER A 55 -7.33 5.24 5.82
CA SER A 55 -7.93 3.91 5.91
C SER A 55 -9.42 3.98 6.25
N LEU A 56 -9.82 4.91 7.12
CA LEU A 56 -11.21 5.17 7.49
C LEU A 56 -12.04 5.70 6.34
N CYS A 57 -11.56 6.72 5.63
CA CYS A 57 -12.22 7.24 4.44
C CYS A 57 -12.44 6.14 3.39
N LEU A 58 -11.41 5.33 3.12
CA LEU A 58 -11.51 4.21 2.18
C LEU A 58 -12.47 3.12 2.67
N PHE A 59 -12.46 2.80 3.97
CA PHE A 59 -13.37 1.83 4.56
C PHE A 59 -14.83 2.28 4.43
N LEU A 60 -15.14 3.53 4.77
CA LEU A 60 -16.49 4.08 4.66
C LEU A 60 -16.97 4.09 3.21
N ARG A 61 -16.11 4.50 2.27
CA ARG A 61 -16.40 4.46 0.82
C ARG A 61 -16.71 3.03 0.35
N ASN A 62 -15.87 2.06 0.71
CA ASN A 62 -16.05 0.65 0.33
C ASN A 62 -17.28 0.01 1.00
N LYS A 63 -17.60 0.39 2.24
CA LYS A 63 -18.80 -0.06 2.95
C LYS A 63 -20.07 0.51 2.31
N LYS A 64 -20.05 1.78 1.89
CA LYS A 64 -21.16 2.40 1.14
C LYS A 64 -21.38 1.72 -0.22
N LEU A 65 -20.30 1.40 -0.94
CA LEU A 65 -20.34 0.62 -2.18
C LEU A 65 -20.95 -0.78 -1.97
N LYS A 66 -20.60 -1.46 -0.87
CA LYS A 66 -21.16 -2.79 -0.57
C LYS A 66 -22.68 -2.75 -0.30
N LYS A 67 -23.19 -1.65 0.27
CA LYS A 67 -24.62 -1.51 0.62
C LYS A 67 -25.51 -1.23 -0.59
N ASN A 68 -24.97 -0.66 -1.67
CA ASN A 68 -25.75 -0.28 -2.85
C ASN A 68 -25.37 -1.15 -4.08
N PRO A 69 -26.24 -2.07 -4.52
CA PRO A 69 -25.94 -2.97 -5.64
C PRO A 69 -25.78 -2.24 -6.98
N GLU A 70 -26.49 -1.12 -7.21
CA GLU A 70 -26.37 -0.36 -8.46
C GLU A 70 -25.01 0.33 -8.58
N SER A 71 -24.54 0.96 -7.50
CA SER A 71 -23.23 1.60 -7.51
C SER A 71 -22.10 0.58 -7.59
N MET A 72 -22.29 -0.60 -7.00
CA MET A 72 -21.37 -1.73 -7.14
C MET A 72 -21.26 -2.22 -8.59
N ASN A 73 -22.39 -2.36 -9.29
CA ASN A 73 -22.40 -2.78 -10.70
C ASN A 73 -21.76 -1.74 -11.62
N LYS A 74 -22.05 -0.44 -11.42
CA LYS A 74 -21.39 0.64 -12.17
C LYS A 74 -19.87 0.62 -11.97
N MET A 75 -19.41 0.47 -10.74
CA MET A 75 -17.98 0.41 -10.43
C MET A 75 -17.31 -0.83 -11.04
N LYS A 76 -17.99 -1.98 -11.03
CA LYS A 76 -17.50 -3.21 -11.65
C LYS A 76 -17.31 -3.07 -13.15
N LEU A 77 -18.23 -2.39 -13.84
CA LEU A 77 -18.11 -2.12 -15.28
C LEU A 77 -16.95 -1.17 -15.56
N LEU A 78 -16.80 -0.10 -14.77
CA LEU A 78 -15.68 0.83 -14.89
C LEU A 78 -14.32 0.14 -14.64
N GLU A 79 -14.22 -0.72 -13.63
CA GLU A 79 -12.98 -1.46 -13.34
C GLU A 79 -12.65 -2.55 -14.38
N ALA A 80 -13.66 -3.05 -15.11
CA ALA A 80 -13.49 -4.07 -16.14
C ALA A 80 -13.26 -3.50 -17.55
N ASP A 81 -13.43 -2.18 -17.74
CA ASP A 81 -13.15 -1.51 -18.99
C ASP A 81 -11.67 -1.70 -19.39
N GLU A 82 -11.45 -2.22 -20.60
CA GLU A 82 -10.13 -2.53 -21.15
C GLU A 82 -9.19 -1.33 -21.07
N ARG A 83 -9.71 -0.12 -21.30
CA ARG A 83 -8.92 1.10 -21.23
C ARG A 83 -8.43 1.37 -19.81
N ASN A 84 -9.29 1.20 -18.81
CA ASN A 84 -8.93 1.43 -17.42
C ASN A 84 -7.95 0.38 -16.92
N VAL A 85 -8.12 -0.88 -17.35
CA VAL A 85 -7.17 -1.96 -17.07
C VAL A 85 -5.79 -1.67 -17.68
N LEU A 86 -5.75 -1.18 -18.92
CA LEU A 86 -4.50 -0.81 -19.59
C LEU A 86 -3.80 0.35 -18.89
N ILE A 87 -4.52 1.44 -18.61
CA ILE A 87 -3.99 2.60 -17.89
C ILE A 87 -3.41 2.15 -16.55
N LEU A 88 -4.17 1.38 -15.77
CA LEU A 88 -3.73 0.89 -14.47
C LEU A 88 -2.45 0.05 -14.57
N ARG A 89 -2.38 -0.86 -15.54
CA ARG A 89 -1.21 -1.71 -15.79
C ARG A 89 0.02 -0.86 -16.12
N VAL A 90 -0.10 0.06 -17.07
CA VAL A 90 1.01 0.93 -17.49
C VAL A 90 1.45 1.83 -16.33
N SER A 91 0.52 2.42 -15.60
CA SER A 91 0.82 3.26 -14.43
C SER A 91 1.58 2.48 -13.35
N TYR A 92 1.17 1.26 -13.01
CA TYR A 92 1.90 0.44 -12.04
C TYR A 92 3.29 0.03 -12.52
N THR A 93 3.45 -0.27 -13.82
CA THR A 93 4.77 -0.56 -14.39
C THR A 93 5.70 0.63 -14.27
N ILE A 94 5.25 1.83 -14.70
CA ILE A 94 6.04 3.06 -14.60
C ILE A 94 6.37 3.37 -13.15
N PHE A 95 5.36 3.32 -12.26
CA PHE A 95 5.56 3.54 -10.82
C PHE A 95 6.60 2.60 -10.23
N THR A 96 6.56 1.31 -10.58
CA THR A 96 7.53 0.32 -10.07
C THR A 96 8.96 0.65 -10.51
N TYR A 97 9.18 0.97 -11.78
CA TYR A 97 10.53 1.34 -12.25
C TYR A 97 11.03 2.65 -11.65
N VAL A 98 10.18 3.68 -11.61
CA VAL A 98 10.54 5.00 -11.07
C VAL A 98 10.83 4.91 -9.57
N SER A 99 9.99 4.20 -8.81
CA SER A 99 10.20 4.03 -7.36
C SER A 99 11.47 3.27 -7.03
N ILE A 100 11.79 2.19 -7.75
CA ILE A 100 13.07 1.47 -7.60
C ILE A 100 14.25 2.39 -7.92
N GLY A 101 14.15 3.17 -9.01
CA GLY A 101 15.21 4.12 -9.40
C GLY A 101 15.46 5.19 -8.34
N ILE A 102 14.38 5.80 -7.82
CA ILE A 102 14.48 6.80 -6.74
C ILE A 102 15.10 6.16 -5.49
N LEU A 103 14.63 4.97 -5.09
CA LEU A 103 15.14 4.28 -3.91
C LEU A 103 16.64 3.97 -4.03
N TYR A 104 17.08 3.49 -5.20
CA TYR A 104 18.48 3.19 -5.47
C TYR A 104 19.37 4.45 -5.42
N VAL A 105 18.92 5.55 -6.05
CA VAL A 105 19.65 6.83 -5.99
C VAL A 105 19.71 7.35 -4.55
N SER A 106 18.61 7.32 -3.80
CA SER A 106 18.58 7.71 -2.39
C SER A 106 19.53 6.85 -1.53
N MET A 107 19.59 5.54 -1.78
CA MET A 107 20.54 4.63 -1.12
C MET A 107 21.99 5.06 -1.39
N LEU A 108 22.37 5.26 -2.65
CA LEU A 108 23.73 5.69 -3.00
C LEU A 108 24.11 7.04 -2.37
N ILE A 109 23.22 8.03 -2.44
CA ILE A 109 23.44 9.34 -1.83
C ILE A 109 23.60 9.19 -0.31
N SER A 110 22.77 8.38 0.34
CA SER A 110 22.83 8.18 1.80
C SER A 110 24.14 7.55 2.26
N GLY A 111 24.80 6.76 1.42
CA GLY A 111 26.11 6.15 1.71
C GLY A 111 27.21 7.16 2.01
N PHE A 112 27.10 8.39 1.51
CA PHE A 112 28.04 9.47 1.82
C PHE A 112 27.85 10.06 3.23
N PHE A 113 26.66 9.93 3.82
CA PHE A 113 26.29 10.58 5.08
C PHE A 113 26.15 9.61 6.25
N SER A 114 25.61 8.41 6.00
CA SER A 114 25.32 7.45 7.06
C SER A 114 25.23 6.02 6.53
N GLN A 115 26.12 5.17 7.04
CA GLN A 115 26.11 3.74 6.76
C GLN A 115 24.80 3.06 7.22
N THR A 116 24.20 3.54 8.32
CA THR A 116 22.90 3.04 8.81
C THR A 116 21.77 3.34 7.83
N ILE A 117 21.72 4.56 7.27
CA ILE A 117 20.69 4.92 6.29
C ILE A 117 20.91 4.12 4.99
N PHE A 118 22.16 3.93 4.58
CA PHE A 118 22.50 3.09 3.43
C PHE A 118 21.95 1.68 3.57
N TYR A 119 22.30 0.96 4.66
CA TYR A 119 21.86 -0.44 4.84
C TYR A 119 20.35 -0.58 5.02
N THR A 120 19.69 0.41 5.62
CA THR A 120 18.21 0.39 5.75
C THR A 120 17.53 0.55 4.39
N LEU A 121 18.02 1.45 3.53
CA LEU A 121 17.51 1.63 2.17
C LEU A 121 17.87 0.44 1.27
N GLU A 122 19.07 -0.14 1.41
CA GLU A 122 19.47 -1.35 0.70
C GLU A 122 18.58 -2.55 1.06
N THR A 123 18.35 -2.77 2.36
CA THR A 123 17.45 -3.83 2.82
C THR A 123 16.04 -3.63 2.25
N LEU A 124 15.55 -2.38 2.25
CA LEU A 124 14.25 -2.05 1.68
C LEU A 124 14.19 -2.32 0.17
N LEU A 125 15.28 -2.02 -0.57
CA LEU A 125 15.40 -2.32 -2.00
C LEU A 125 15.32 -3.83 -2.23
N CYS A 126 16.13 -4.62 -1.52
CA CYS A 126 16.15 -6.07 -1.63
C CYS A 126 14.77 -6.68 -1.33
N VAL A 127 14.12 -6.26 -0.25
CA VAL A 127 12.77 -6.74 0.12
C VAL A 127 11.75 -6.40 -0.97
N ASN A 128 11.78 -5.20 -1.55
CA ASN A 128 10.88 -4.85 -2.65
C ASN A 128 11.09 -5.72 -3.89
N LEU A 129 12.35 -5.98 -4.27
CA LEU A 129 12.67 -6.86 -5.41
C LEU A 129 12.18 -8.30 -5.17
N VAL A 130 12.38 -8.82 -3.95
CA VAL A 130 11.89 -10.15 -3.56
C VAL A 130 10.36 -10.21 -3.60
N ILE A 131 9.67 -9.20 -3.09
CA ILE A 131 8.20 -9.09 -3.16
C ILE A 131 7.72 -9.10 -4.61
N ILE A 132 8.33 -8.30 -5.49
CA ILE A 132 7.97 -8.24 -6.92
C ILE A 132 8.17 -9.61 -7.57
N PHE A 133 9.28 -10.30 -7.26
CA PHE A 133 9.55 -11.64 -7.76
C PHE A 133 8.48 -12.66 -7.34
N PHE A 134 8.09 -12.67 -6.06
CA PHE A 134 7.03 -13.56 -5.57
C PHE A 134 5.66 -13.20 -6.14
N ILE A 135 5.31 -11.92 -6.22
CA ILE A 135 4.06 -11.48 -6.86
C ILE A 135 4.03 -11.94 -8.31
N ARG A 136 5.12 -11.77 -9.05
CA ARG A 136 5.22 -12.23 -10.44
C ARG A 136 4.98 -13.74 -10.54
N LYS A 137 5.64 -14.56 -9.71
CA LYS A 137 5.40 -16.00 -9.69
C LYS A 137 3.96 -16.38 -9.33
N LEU A 138 3.34 -15.67 -8.38
CA LEU A 138 1.94 -15.89 -8.02
C LEU A 138 1.01 -15.55 -9.18
N VAL A 139 1.28 -14.45 -9.90
CA VAL A 139 0.51 -14.04 -11.07
C VAL A 139 0.71 -15.03 -12.22
N GLU A 140 1.95 -15.43 -12.54
CA GLU A 140 2.24 -16.47 -13.55
C GLU A 140 1.60 -17.82 -13.23
N LYS A 141 1.35 -18.15 -11.96
CA LYS A 141 0.61 -19.37 -11.59
C LYS A 141 -0.91 -19.22 -11.79
N MET A 142 -1.43 -17.99 -11.74
CA MET A 142 -2.86 -17.71 -11.86
C MET A 142 -3.31 -17.53 -13.32
N TYR A 143 -2.40 -17.28 -14.25
CA TYR A 143 -2.64 -17.06 -15.69
C TYR A 143 -1.94 -18.11 -16.51
#